data_AF-A0A920JRI2-F1
#
_entry.id   AF-A0A920JRI2-F1
#
_cell.length_a   1.000
_cell.length_b   1.000
_cell.length_c   1.000
_cell.angle_alpha   90.00
_cell.angle_beta   90.00
_cell.angle_gamma   90.00
#
_symmetry.space_group_name_H-M   'P 1'
#
loop_
_entity.id
_entity.type
_entity.pdbx_description
1 polymer ?
#
loop_
_entity_poly.entity_id
_entity_poly.type
_entity_poly.pdbx_seq_one_letter_code
_entity_poly.pdbx_strand_id
1 'polypeptide(L)'
;MEKVSRKPSKRSCCCYRSTEIYDLIIGLGGECFLSKKIHESGTDRIHEYVTSSFVAEDALIINVQADEPLIDINSINELAAFMASNNYEYAPYVRSLAKMKI
;
A
#
# COMPACT_ATOMS: atom_id res chain seq x y z
N MET A 1 12.00 -10.63 -26.75
CA MET A 1 10.90 -9.70 -26.41
C MET A 1 10.14 -10.32 -25.26
N GLU A 2 10.64 -10.14 -24.03
CA GLU A 2 9.99 -10.69 -22.84
C GLU A 2 8.90 -9.73 -22.42
N LYS A 3 7.65 -10.18 -22.55
CA LYS A 3 6.48 -9.40 -22.15
C LYS A 3 6.42 -9.44 -20.62
N VAL A 4 6.83 -8.36 -19.98
CA VAL A 4 6.57 -8.12 -18.55
C VAL A 4 5.06 -8.10 -18.37
N SER A 5 4.51 -9.20 -17.88
CA SER A 5 3.11 -9.35 -17.54
C SER A 5 2.83 -8.50 -16.30
N ARG A 6 2.45 -7.25 -16.51
CA ARG A 6 2.04 -6.32 -15.45
C ARG A 6 0.75 -6.85 -14.84
N LYS A 7 0.86 -7.63 -13.76
CA LYS A 7 -0.30 -7.98 -12.93
C LYS A 7 -0.95 -6.68 -12.41
N PRO A 8 -2.29 -6.63 -12.29
CA PRO A 8 -2.96 -5.48 -11.73
C PRO A 8 -2.45 -5.22 -10.30
N SER A 9 -2.29 -3.94 -9.95
CA SER A 9 -1.92 -3.53 -8.60
C SER A 9 -2.96 -4.06 -7.60
N LYS A 10 -2.56 -4.97 -6.70
CA LYS A 10 -3.42 -5.38 -5.59
C LYS A 10 -3.47 -4.26 -4.56
N ARG A 11 -4.68 -3.86 -4.17
CA ARG A 11 -4.92 -2.88 -3.11
C ARG A 11 -5.48 -3.63 -1.90
N SER A 12 -4.76 -3.58 -0.80
CA SER A 12 -5.18 -4.19 0.46
C SER A 12 -4.99 -3.19 1.59
N CYS A 13 -5.97 -3.15 2.49
CA CYS A 13 -5.86 -2.37 3.73
C CYS A 13 -5.25 -3.23 4.82
N CYS A 14 -4.37 -2.67 5.65
CA CYS A 14 -3.85 -3.36 6.84
C CYS A 14 -4.52 -2.83 8.11
N CYS A 15 -5.46 -3.60 8.64
CA CYS A 15 -6.21 -3.28 9.86
C CYS A 15 -5.46 -3.81 11.11
N TYR A 16 -5.46 -3.05 12.20
CA TYR A 16 -4.91 -3.47 13.50
C TYR A 16 -5.92 -3.24 14.62
N ARG A 17 -6.23 -4.29 15.39
CA ARG A 17 -7.13 -4.30 16.57
C ARG A 17 -8.58 -3.88 16.35
N SER A 18 -8.97 -3.54 15.13
CA SER A 18 -10.31 -3.06 14.82
C SER A 18 -10.99 -4.05 13.88
N THR A 19 -11.73 -4.99 14.47
CA THR A 19 -12.58 -5.92 13.71
C THR A 19 -13.68 -5.17 12.96
N GLU A 20 -14.17 -4.05 13.51
CA GLU A 20 -15.15 -3.18 12.85
C GLU A 20 -14.65 -2.63 11.50
N ILE A 21 -13.39 -2.16 11.44
CA ILE A 21 -12.79 -1.65 10.21
C ILE A 21 -12.59 -2.80 9.22
N TYR A 22 -12.17 -3.97 9.71
CA TYR A 22 -12.04 -5.16 8.88
C TYR A 22 -13.39 -5.55 8.26
N ASP A 23 -14.44 -5.69 9.08
CA ASP A 23 -15.78 -6.08 8.63
C ASP A 23 -16.37 -5.06 7.66
N LEU A 24 -16.14 -3.76 7.89
CA LEU A 24 -16.56 -2.70 6.98
C LEU A 24 -15.87 -2.84 5.61
N ILE A 25 -14.55 -3.02 5.57
CA ILE A 25 -13.80 -3.13 4.31
C ILE A 25 -14.22 -4.38 3.54
N ILE A 26 -14.36 -5.52 4.22
CA ILE A 26 -14.84 -6.76 3.62
C ILE A 26 -16.28 -6.58 3.11
N GLY A 27 -17.14 -5.93 3.89
CA GLY A 27 -18.54 -5.64 3.52
C GLY A 27 -18.67 -4.72 2.29
N LEU A 28 -17.70 -3.84 2.06
CA LEU A 28 -17.58 -3.01 0.86
C LEU A 28 -16.95 -3.76 -0.34
N GLY A 29 -16.57 -5.03 -0.17
CA GLY A 29 -15.92 -5.84 -1.20
C GLY A 29 -14.42 -5.57 -1.37
N GLY A 30 -13.80 -4.88 -0.41
CA GLY A 30 -12.36 -4.64 -0.38
C GLY A 30 -11.57 -5.81 0.23
N GLU A 31 -10.26 -5.80 0.04
CA GLU A 31 -9.34 -6.70 0.74
C GLU A 31 -8.82 -5.99 2.01
N CYS A 32 -9.02 -6.58 3.20
CA CYS A 32 -8.27 -6.18 4.41
C CYS A 32 -7.46 -7.36 4.95
N PHE A 33 -6.23 -7.07 5.35
CA PHE A 33 -5.39 -7.91 6.20
C PHE A 33 -5.52 -7.48 7.67
N LEU A 34 -5.97 -8.39 8.53
CA LEU A 34 -5.98 -8.18 9.98
C LEU A 34 -4.67 -8.71 10.59
N SER A 35 -3.83 -7.80 11.08
CA SER A 35 -2.56 -8.12 11.74
C SER A 35 -2.80 -8.97 12.99
N LYS A 36 -2.11 -10.12 13.11
CA LYS A 36 -2.24 -11.02 14.27
C LYS A 36 -1.36 -10.60 15.44
N LYS A 37 -0.26 -9.91 15.16
CA LYS A 37 0.69 -9.45 16.18
C LYS A 37 0.46 -7.99 16.55
N ILE A 38 0.84 -7.67 17.79
CA ILE A 38 1.06 -6.31 18.25
C ILE A 38 2.40 -5.86 17.69
N HIS A 39 2.35 -4.87 16.81
CA HIS A 39 3.54 -4.25 16.23
C HIS A 39 3.69 -2.83 16.74
N GLU A 40 4.93 -2.43 16.99
CA GLU A 40 5.31 -1.08 17.44
C GLU A 40 5.25 -0.07 16.28
N SER A 41 5.42 -0.53 15.03
CA SER A 41 5.45 0.33 13.84
C SER A 41 4.51 -0.12 12.71
N GLY A 42 4.19 0.81 11.80
CA GLY A 42 3.46 0.49 10.57
C GLY A 42 4.26 -0.39 9.59
N THR A 43 5.59 -0.27 9.60
CA THR A 43 6.48 -1.07 8.73
C THR A 43 6.45 -2.54 9.11
N ASP A 44 6.46 -2.86 10.40
CA ASP A 44 6.38 -4.25 10.88
C ASP A 44 5.06 -4.90 10.48
N ARG A 45 3.97 -4.12 10.47
CA ARG A 45 2.66 -4.57 10.00
C ARG A 45 2.66 -4.94 8.52
N ILE A 46 3.33 -4.14 7.69
CA ILE A 46 3.49 -4.42 6.26
C ILE A 46 4.35 -5.66 6.06
N HIS A 47 5.40 -5.83 6.86
CA HIS A 47 6.24 -7.03 6.81
C HIS A 47 5.42 -8.30 7.14
N GLU A 48 4.54 -8.26 8.14
CA GLU A 48 3.61 -9.37 8.42
C GLU A 48 2.69 -9.66 7.22
N TYR A 49 2.13 -8.61 6.59
CA TYR A 49 1.28 -8.76 5.41
C TYR A 49 2.02 -9.41 4.23
N VAL A 50 3.20 -8.90 3.89
CA VAL A 50 4.03 -9.41 2.77
C VAL A 50 4.39 -10.88 3.00
N THR A 51 4.80 -11.23 4.22
CA THR A 51 5.19 -12.61 4.59
C THR A 51 3.99 -13.57 4.59
N SER A 52 2.81 -13.10 5.00
CA SER A 52 1.61 -13.94 5.10
C SER A 52 0.84 -14.09 3.78
N SER A 53 0.96 -13.13 2.87
CA SER A 53 0.17 -13.08 1.63
C SER A 53 0.90 -13.61 0.39
N PHE A 54 2.08 -14.25 0.57
CA PHE A 54 2.93 -14.77 -0.52
C PHE A 54 3.17 -13.73 -1.62
N VAL A 55 3.47 -12.51 -1.20
CA VAL A 55 3.86 -11.44 -2.12
C VAL A 55 5.22 -11.81 -2.72
N ALA A 56 5.42 -11.55 -4.02
CA ALA A 56 6.68 -11.83 -4.69
C ALA A 56 7.81 -10.98 -4.10
N GLU A 57 9.04 -11.52 -4.05
CA GLU A 57 10.19 -10.80 -3.48
C GLU A 57 10.55 -9.53 -4.25
N ASP A 58 10.23 -9.47 -5.55
CA ASP A 58 10.42 -8.33 -6.44
C ASP A 58 9.21 -7.39 -6.51
N ALA A 59 8.18 -7.61 -5.67
CA ALA A 59 7.00 -6.79 -5.68
C ALA A 59 7.27 -5.39 -5.11
N LEU A 60 6.92 -4.36 -5.87
CA LEU A 60 6.92 -2.99 -5.37
C LEU A 60 5.74 -2.78 -4.40
N ILE A 61 6.06 -2.43 -3.15
CA ILE A 61 5.08 -2.09 -2.13
C ILE A 61 5.01 -0.58 -1.95
N ILE A 62 3.80 -0.03 -2.05
CA ILE A 62 3.54 1.37 -1.75
C ILE A 62 2.70 1.43 -0.48
N ASN A 63 3.30 1.96 0.58
CA ASN A 63 2.61 2.22 1.84
C ASN A 63 1.87 3.56 1.75
N VAL A 64 0.55 3.54 1.90
CA VAL A 64 -0.29 4.74 1.95
C VAL A 64 -0.93 4.83 3.33
N GLN A 65 -0.74 5.95 4.01
CA GLN A 65 -1.35 6.18 5.32
C GLN A 65 -2.85 6.45 5.19
N ALA A 66 -3.63 6.00 6.17
CA ALA A 66 -5.09 6.11 6.15
C ALA A 66 -5.60 7.55 6.43
N ASP A 67 -4.74 8.42 6.93
CA ASP A 67 -5.00 9.84 7.19
C ASP A 67 -4.87 10.72 5.93
N GLU A 68 -4.56 10.13 4.77
CA GLU A 68 -4.44 10.79 3.46
C GLU A 68 -5.60 10.42 2.50
N PRO A 69 -6.87 10.73 2.83
CA PRO A 69 -8.03 10.32 2.03
C PRO A 69 -8.09 10.96 0.64
N LEU A 70 -7.37 12.07 0.45
CA LEU A 70 -7.34 12.84 -0.80
C LEU A 70 -6.04 12.66 -1.59
N ILE A 71 -5.30 11.57 -1.30
CA ILE A 71 -4.10 11.26 -2.06
C ILE A 71 -4.42 11.10 -3.55
N ASP A 72 -3.64 11.77 -4.39
CA ASP A 72 -3.83 11.69 -5.83
C ASP A 72 -3.31 10.35 -6.36
N ILE A 73 -4.22 9.55 -6.90
CA ILE A 73 -3.91 8.22 -7.45
C ILE A 73 -2.89 8.33 -8.59
N ASN A 74 -2.92 9.41 -9.38
CA ASN A 74 -1.95 9.60 -10.46
C ASN A 74 -0.54 9.75 -9.92
N SER A 75 -0.37 10.56 -8.88
CA SER A 75 0.92 10.71 -8.20
C SER A 75 1.47 9.38 -7.65
N ILE A 76 0.60 8.51 -7.12
CA ILE A 76 1.01 7.16 -6.68
C ILE A 76 1.49 6.32 -7.88
N ASN A 77 0.76 6.35 -9.00
CA ASN A 77 1.11 5.60 -10.19
C ASN A 77 2.42 6.12 -10.83
N GLU A 78 2.63 7.43 -10.84
CA GLU A 78 3.86 8.06 -11.32
C GLU A 78 5.05 7.66 -10.47
N LEU A 79 4.90 7.67 -9.13
CA LEU A 79 5.91 7.16 -8.21
C LEU A 79 6.20 5.68 -8.47
N ALA A 80 5.17 4.85 -8.65
CA ALA A 80 5.33 3.43 -8.93
C ALA A 80 6.14 3.19 -10.21
N ALA A 81 5.81 3.93 -11.28
CA ALA A 81 6.51 3.86 -12.55
C ALA A 81 7.97 4.36 -12.43
N PHE A 82 8.19 5.43 -11.68
CA PHE A 82 9.52 5.99 -11.43
C PHE A 82 10.41 5.00 -10.67
N MET A 83 9.89 4.39 -9.60
CA MET A 83 10.58 3.37 -8.80
C MET A 83 10.95 2.15 -9.66
N ALA A 84 9.97 1.62 -10.41
CA ALA A 84 10.18 0.44 -11.26
C ALA A 84 11.19 0.70 -12.40
N SER A 85 11.25 1.94 -12.93
CA SER A 85 12.14 2.28 -14.05
C SER A 85 13.59 2.50 -13.60
N ASN A 86 13.81 2.99 -12.38
CA ASN A 86 15.14 3.31 -11.85
C ASN A 86 15.69 2.26 -10.89
N ASN A 87 14.90 1.23 -10.56
CA ASN A 87 15.27 0.13 -9.68
C ASN A 87 15.74 0.62 -8.28
N TYR A 88 15.03 1.61 -7.74
CA TYR A 88 15.27 2.10 -6.37
C TYR A 88 14.61 1.16 -5.35
N GLU A 89 15.29 0.92 -4.23
CA GLU A 89 14.79 0.06 -3.15
C GLU A 89 13.76 0.76 -2.26
N TYR A 90 13.91 2.06 -2.04
CA TYR A 90 13.06 2.83 -1.12
C TYR A 90 12.95 4.29 -1.54
N ALA A 91 11.76 4.87 -1.43
CA ALA A 91 11.53 6.30 -1.58
C ALA A 91 10.36 6.78 -0.71
N PRO A 92 10.54 7.84 0.11
CA PRO A 92 9.42 8.52 0.73
C PRO A 92 8.66 9.37 -0.30
N TYR A 93 7.34 9.44 -0.17
CA TYR A 93 6.49 10.32 -0.96
C TYR A 93 5.93 11.43 -0.08
N VAL A 94 6.17 12.68 -0.47
CA VAL A 94 5.68 13.87 0.24
C VAL A 94 5.07 14.82 -0.76
N ARG A 95 3.84 15.25 -0.52
CA ARG A 95 3.15 16.26 -1.33
C ARG A 95 3.03 17.56 -0.54
N SER A 96 3.30 18.68 -1.20
CA SER A 96 3.04 19.99 -0.59
C SER A 96 1.53 20.20 -0.40
N LEU A 97 1.11 20.43 0.85
CA LEU A 97 -0.27 20.75 1.22
C LEU A 97 -0.75 22.09 0.64
N ALA A 98 0.17 22.95 0.18
CA ALA A 98 -0.18 24.25 -0.42
C ALA A 98 -1.02 24.13 -1.70
N LYS A 99 -1.10 22.94 -2.31
CA LYS A 99 -1.95 22.66 -3.47
C LYS A 99 -3.31 22.03 -3.11
N MET A 100 -3.56 21.70 -1.84
CA MET A 100 -4.89 21.29 -1.38
C MET A 100 -5.74 22.54 -1.15
N LYS A 101 -6.48 22.94 -2.18
CA LYS A 101 -7.63 23.84 -1.97
C LYS A 101 -8.70 23.03 -1.26
N ILE A 102 -8.82 23.21 0.06
CA ILE A 102 -9.96 22.77 0.86
C ILE A 102 -11.08 23.79 0.68
#